data_AF-A0A954LID9-F1
#
_entry.id   AF-A0A954LID9-F1
#
_cell.length_a   1.000
_cell.length_b   1.000
_cell.length_c   1.000
_cell.angle_alpha   90.00
_cell.angle_beta   90.00
_cell.angle_gamma   90.00
#
_symmetry.space_group_name_H-M   'P 1'
#
loop_
_entity.id
_entity.type
_entity.pdbx_description
1 polymer ?
#
loop_
_entity_poly.entity_id
_entity_poly.type
_entity_poly.pdbx_seq_one_letter_code
_entity_poly.pdbx_strand_id
1 'polypeptide(L)'
;MRRSNTINREPRSGVVTLEFILVAPVVFLTLIAIFEFGFLALTLHGGHAALIEGTRRGAELYPANYPLDLNGTSDNDIADQITEVMNEYLKIHGLEIVSTDNGFPDTDCANAQIVIERGDDVPLVRGDLVNFPTGYVCTPKGPDVDVDEIRVTLCFRLVDPGNPAGSGDPVPDWLSPYGFTLSDCMFEVSSRMTLE
;
A
#
# COMPACT_ATOMS: atom_id res chain seq x y z
N MET A 1 0.40 -55.90 58.07
CA MET A 1 -0.09 -56.09 56.68
C MET A 1 -0.60 -54.76 56.16
N ARG A 2 0.11 -54.13 55.21
CA ARG A 2 -0.24 -52.81 54.64
C ARG A 2 -0.54 -53.04 53.15
N ARG A 3 -1.81 -52.98 52.75
CA ARG A 3 -2.20 -53.11 51.34
C ARG A 3 -1.85 -51.82 50.61
N SER A 4 -0.89 -51.91 49.69
CA SER A 4 -0.58 -50.86 48.73
C SER A 4 -1.66 -50.88 47.65
N ASN A 5 -2.48 -49.83 47.60
CA ASN A 5 -3.42 -49.60 46.50
C ASN A 5 -2.66 -48.89 45.38
N THR A 6 -2.18 -49.65 44.40
CA THR A 6 -1.70 -49.10 43.13
C THR A 6 -2.90 -48.64 42.31
N ILE A 7 -3.15 -47.34 42.30
CA ILE A 7 -4.13 -46.71 41.40
C ILE A 7 -3.57 -46.81 39.99
N ASN A 8 -4.13 -47.69 39.17
CA ASN A 8 -3.87 -47.75 37.73
C ASN A 8 -4.32 -46.42 37.12
N ARG A 9 -3.38 -45.53 36.81
CA ARG A 9 -3.63 -44.34 35.98
C ARG A 9 -3.65 -44.81 34.53
N GLU A 10 -4.83 -44.93 33.95
CA GLU A 10 -4.95 -45.12 32.51
C GLU A 10 -4.27 -43.96 31.77
N PRO A 11 -3.50 -44.22 30.70
CA PRO A 11 -2.83 -43.18 29.95
C PRO A 11 -3.87 -42.29 29.27
N ARG A 12 -3.92 -41.01 29.68
CA ARG A 12 -4.83 -39.97 29.15
C ARG A 12 -4.45 -39.49 27.74
N SER A 13 -3.96 -40.37 26.86
CA SER A 13 -3.41 -39.97 25.56
C SER A 13 -4.46 -39.41 24.60
N GLY A 14 -5.70 -39.92 24.65
CA GLY A 14 -6.78 -39.46 23.76
C GLY A 14 -7.21 -38.01 23.98
N VAL A 15 -7.09 -37.51 25.21
CA VAL A 15 -7.45 -36.12 25.55
C VAL A 15 -6.46 -35.13 24.94
N VAL A 16 -5.16 -35.47 24.95
CA VAL A 16 -4.10 -34.63 24.39
C VAL A 16 -4.24 -34.49 22.87
N THR A 17 -4.58 -35.58 22.18
CA THR A 17 -4.81 -35.54 20.72
C THR A 17 -6.03 -34.70 20.37
N LEU A 18 -7.11 -34.77 21.17
CA LEU A 18 -8.31 -33.98 20.94
C LEU A 18 -8.08 -32.48 21.18
N GLU A 19 -7.31 -32.15 22.22
CA GLU A 19 -6.87 -30.77 22.50
C GLU A 19 -6.03 -30.22 21.34
N PHE A 20 -5.08 -31.01 20.82
CA PHE A 20 -4.26 -30.60 19.69
C PHE A 20 -5.09 -30.36 18.41
N ILE A 21 -6.05 -31.23 18.11
CA ILE A 21 -6.92 -31.07 16.92
C ILE A 21 -7.77 -29.80 17.02
N LEU A 22 -8.22 -29.42 18.22
CA LEU A 22 -8.97 -28.19 18.43
C LEU A 22 -8.10 -26.93 18.35
N VAL A 23 -6.85 -26.99 18.85
CA VAL A 23 -5.95 -25.82 18.91
C VAL A 23 -5.19 -25.60 17.59
N ALA A 24 -4.85 -26.66 16.85
CA ALA A 24 -4.02 -26.57 15.65
C ALA A 24 -4.56 -25.59 14.58
N PRO A 25 -5.87 -25.59 14.23
CA PRO A 25 -6.42 -24.64 13.27
C PRO A 25 -6.30 -23.18 13.73
N VAL A 26 -6.50 -22.92 15.03
CA VAL A 26 -6.41 -21.56 15.60
C VAL A 26 -4.99 -21.04 15.51
N VAL A 27 -4.00 -21.87 15.87
CA VAL A 27 -2.57 -21.51 15.76
C VAL A 27 -2.19 -21.28 14.30
N PHE A 28 -2.65 -22.13 13.39
CA PHE A 28 -2.38 -21.99 11.96
C PHE A 28 -2.93 -20.68 11.38
N LEU A 29 -4.19 -20.35 11.67
CA LEU A 29 -4.81 -19.09 11.25
C LEU A 29 -4.09 -17.87 11.82
N THR A 30 -3.69 -17.95 13.10
CA THR A 30 -2.94 -16.86 13.75
C THR A 30 -1.58 -16.64 13.07
N LEU A 31 -0.89 -17.71 12.67
CA LEU A 31 0.39 -17.60 11.96
C LEU A 31 0.21 -16.95 10.58
N ILE A 32 -0.80 -17.36 9.81
CA ILE A 32 -1.11 -16.72 8.51
C ILE A 32 -1.40 -15.23 8.71
N ALA A 33 -2.24 -14.90 9.69
CA ALA A 33 -2.58 -13.51 9.99
C ALA A 33 -1.35 -12.66 10.33
N ILE A 34 -0.42 -13.19 11.14
CA ILE A 34 0.82 -12.47 11.47
C ILE A 34 1.62 -12.12 10.20
N PHE A 35 1.72 -13.03 9.23
CA PHE A 35 2.43 -12.75 7.98
C PHE A 35 1.69 -11.75 7.11
N GLU A 36 0.37 -11.91 6.94
CA GLU A 36 -0.45 -11.01 6.13
C GLU A 36 -0.42 -9.56 6.65
N PHE A 37 -0.63 -9.37 7.96
CA PHE A 37 -0.49 -8.05 8.59
C PHE A 37 0.95 -7.53 8.59
N GLY A 38 1.95 -8.42 8.54
CA GLY A 38 3.34 -8.06 8.37
C GLY A 38 3.61 -7.42 7.00
N PHE A 39 3.10 -8.03 5.92
CA PHE A 39 3.18 -7.45 4.57
C PHE A 39 2.44 -6.12 4.49
N LEU A 40 1.25 -6.04 5.08
CA LEU A 40 0.51 -4.77 5.20
C LEU A 40 1.38 -3.68 5.86
N ALA A 41 1.98 -3.97 7.02
CA ALA A 41 2.80 -2.99 7.72
C ALA A 41 4.00 -2.51 6.89
N LEU A 42 4.66 -3.42 6.16
CA LEU A 42 5.78 -3.08 5.28
C LEU A 42 5.34 -2.19 4.12
N THR A 43 4.24 -2.53 3.46
CA THR A 43 3.67 -1.73 2.36
C THR A 43 3.27 -0.33 2.81
N LEU A 44 2.61 -0.20 3.96
CA LEU A 44 2.24 1.10 4.53
C LEU A 44 3.48 1.95 4.85
N HIS A 45 4.54 1.33 5.38
CA HIS A 45 5.80 2.00 5.64
C HIS A 45 6.47 2.49 4.34
N GLY A 46 6.52 1.64 3.31
CA GLY A 46 7.03 1.99 1.99
C GLY A 46 6.25 3.13 1.35
N GLY A 47 4.90 3.09 1.43
CA GLY A 47 4.03 4.16 0.96
C GLY A 47 4.29 5.50 1.66
N HIS A 48 4.47 5.50 2.99
CA HIS A 48 4.84 6.71 3.73
C HIS A 48 6.23 7.24 3.34
N ALA A 49 7.22 6.36 3.16
CA ALA A 49 8.56 6.77 2.75
C ALA A 49 8.54 7.39 1.34
N ALA A 50 7.86 6.74 0.39
CA ALA A 50 7.66 7.23 -0.96
C ALA A 50 7.05 8.63 -0.96
N LEU A 51 6.00 8.82 -0.17
CA LEU A 51 5.26 10.07 -0.08
C LEU A 51 6.08 11.20 0.54
N ILE A 52 6.82 10.95 1.63
CA ILE A 52 7.71 11.95 2.24
C ILE A 52 8.77 12.38 1.23
N GLU A 53 9.43 11.41 0.60
CA GLU A 53 10.52 11.70 -0.34
C GLU A 53 10.01 12.34 -1.64
N GLY A 54 8.83 11.94 -2.12
CA GLY A 54 8.13 12.57 -3.24
C GLY A 54 7.80 14.04 -2.94
N THR A 55 7.22 14.32 -1.76
CA THR A 55 6.97 15.72 -1.34
C THR A 55 8.26 16.53 -1.19
N ARG A 56 9.30 15.92 -0.65
CA ARG A 56 10.61 16.56 -0.48
C ARG A 56 11.22 16.91 -1.83
N ARG A 57 11.17 16.00 -2.79
CA ARG A 57 11.65 16.25 -4.15
C ARG A 57 10.86 17.35 -4.85
N GLY A 58 9.54 17.33 -4.70
CA GLY A 58 8.66 18.37 -5.23
C GLY A 58 8.96 19.76 -4.64
N ALA A 59 9.28 19.83 -3.35
CA ALA A 59 9.67 21.08 -2.68
C ALA A 59 11.08 21.56 -3.05
N GLU A 60 12.05 20.66 -3.17
CA GLU A 60 13.45 20.97 -3.55
C GLU A 60 13.56 21.55 -4.98
N LEU A 61 12.67 21.10 -5.87
CA LEU A 61 12.63 21.58 -7.25
C LEU A 61 11.94 22.95 -7.40
N TYR A 62 11.58 23.59 -6.29
CA TYR A 62 11.11 24.97 -6.24
C TYR A 62 12.25 25.93 -5.86
N PRO A 63 12.26 27.20 -6.32
CA PRO A 63 11.53 27.74 -7.47
C PRO A 63 12.33 27.46 -8.74
N ALA A 64 11.90 26.52 -9.57
CA ALA A 64 12.59 26.28 -10.83
C ALA A 64 11.78 26.79 -12.02
N ASN A 65 12.49 27.07 -13.11
CA ASN A 65 11.93 27.32 -14.44
C ASN A 65 11.11 26.12 -15.00
N TYR A 66 10.80 25.12 -14.17
CA TYR A 66 10.03 23.93 -14.49
C TYR A 66 8.56 24.15 -14.11
N PRO A 67 7.64 24.07 -15.07
CA PRO A 67 6.20 24.06 -14.81
C PRO A 67 5.80 22.82 -13.98
N LEU A 68 4.63 22.87 -13.33
CA LEU A 68 4.09 21.72 -12.58
C LEU A 68 3.81 20.53 -13.51
N ASP A 69 3.24 20.81 -14.67
CA ASP A 69 3.02 19.89 -15.78
C ASP A 69 3.11 20.70 -17.08
N LEU A 70 4.03 20.35 -17.97
CA LEU A 70 4.04 20.90 -19.32
C LEU A 70 3.45 19.85 -20.26
N ASN A 71 2.20 20.05 -20.72
CA ASN A 71 1.59 19.22 -21.75
C ASN A 71 2.54 19.11 -22.97
N GLY A 72 3.29 18.02 -23.07
CA GLY A 72 4.34 17.83 -24.06
C GLY A 72 5.24 16.62 -23.74
N THR A 73 5.92 16.10 -24.76
CA THR A 73 6.81 14.92 -24.70
C THR A 73 8.19 15.23 -24.09
N SER A 74 8.29 16.20 -23.20
CA SER A 74 9.56 16.66 -22.64
C SER A 74 9.65 16.30 -21.16
N ASP A 75 10.27 15.14 -20.92
CA ASP A 75 10.40 14.33 -19.69
C ASP A 75 11.09 14.98 -18.46
N ASN A 76 10.84 16.24 -18.12
CA ASN A 76 11.48 16.87 -16.95
C ASN A 76 10.64 17.95 -16.28
N ASP A 77 9.37 17.64 -15.94
CA ASP A 77 8.59 18.49 -15.06
C ASP A 77 8.64 18.02 -13.59
N ILE A 78 8.05 18.82 -12.69
CA ILE A 78 8.04 18.51 -11.25
C ILE A 78 7.25 17.23 -10.98
N ALA A 79 6.16 17.00 -11.72
CA ALA A 79 5.31 15.84 -11.54
C ALA A 79 6.04 14.52 -11.88
N ASP A 80 6.87 14.53 -12.91
CA ASP A 80 7.65 13.38 -13.36
C ASP A 80 8.73 13.03 -12.34
N GLN A 81 9.43 14.04 -11.84
CA GLN A 81 10.45 13.86 -10.79
C GLN A 81 9.84 13.32 -9.50
N ILE A 82 8.65 13.79 -9.11
CA ILE A 82 7.91 13.24 -7.96
C ILE A 82 7.53 11.78 -8.24
N THR A 83 6.98 11.50 -9.42
CA THR A 83 6.52 10.16 -9.81
C THR A 83 7.68 9.16 -9.86
N GLU A 84 8.82 9.55 -10.44
CA GLU A 84 10.04 8.72 -10.53
C GLU A 84 10.56 8.33 -9.14
N VAL A 85 10.71 9.32 -8.25
CA VAL A 85 11.17 9.10 -6.88
C VAL A 85 10.19 8.23 -6.10
N MET A 86 8.89 8.48 -6.21
CA MET A 86 7.88 7.64 -5.55
C MET A 86 7.91 6.20 -6.06
N ASN A 87 8.05 6.00 -7.37
CA ASN A 87 8.15 4.68 -7.99
C ASN A 87 9.37 3.88 -7.49
N GLU A 88 10.50 4.52 -7.15
CA GLU A 88 11.66 3.82 -6.58
C GLU A 88 11.32 3.08 -5.27
N TYR A 89 10.52 3.70 -4.41
CA TYR A 89 10.08 3.11 -3.15
C TYR A 89 8.91 2.14 -3.33
N LEU A 90 7.96 2.48 -4.20
CA LEU A 90 6.74 1.72 -4.41
C LEU A 90 6.98 0.39 -5.16
N LYS A 91 7.92 0.36 -6.12
CA LYS A 91 8.21 -0.84 -6.91
C LYS A 91 8.69 -2.03 -6.09
N ILE A 92 9.33 -1.78 -4.94
CA ILE A 92 9.75 -2.83 -4.00
C ILE A 92 8.55 -3.62 -3.47
N HIS A 93 7.39 -2.97 -3.39
CA HIS A 93 6.13 -3.54 -2.90
C HIS A 93 5.18 -3.98 -4.03
N GLY A 94 5.67 -4.05 -5.28
CA GLY A 94 4.80 -4.35 -6.43
C GLY A 94 3.77 -3.24 -6.70
N LEU A 95 4.06 -2.01 -6.28
CA LEU A 95 3.24 -0.84 -6.56
C LEU A 95 3.89 0.01 -7.66
N GLU A 96 3.11 0.44 -8.65
CA GLU A 96 3.60 1.32 -9.71
C GLU A 96 2.59 2.41 -10.10
N ILE A 97 3.10 3.62 -10.23
CA ILE A 97 2.39 4.78 -10.76
C ILE A 97 2.67 4.83 -12.26
N VAL A 98 1.67 4.45 -13.05
CA VAL A 98 1.79 4.43 -14.51
C VAL A 98 1.68 5.83 -15.10
N SER A 99 2.61 6.16 -15.99
CA SER A 99 2.54 7.35 -16.82
C SER A 99 3.10 7.03 -18.20
N THR A 100 2.22 6.67 -19.13
CA THR A 100 2.59 6.36 -20.52
C THR A 100 3.23 7.55 -21.23
N ASP A 101 2.84 8.76 -20.85
CA ASP A 101 3.30 9.99 -21.48
C ASP A 101 4.70 10.40 -20.99
N ASN A 102 5.14 9.88 -19.84
CA ASN A 102 6.37 10.31 -19.14
C ASN A 102 7.37 9.16 -18.94
N GLY A 103 7.33 8.15 -19.81
CA GLY A 103 8.32 7.06 -19.83
C GLY A 103 8.08 5.92 -18.84
N PHE A 104 6.92 5.84 -18.18
CA PHE A 104 6.50 4.73 -17.30
C PHE A 104 5.31 3.94 -17.89
N PRO A 105 5.48 3.21 -19.01
CA PRO A 105 4.38 2.55 -19.71
C PRO A 105 4.00 1.19 -19.13
N ASP A 106 4.61 0.75 -18.02
CA ASP A 106 4.40 -0.59 -17.49
C ASP A 106 3.02 -0.72 -16.84
N THR A 107 2.07 -1.25 -17.61
CA THR A 107 0.70 -1.45 -17.16
C THR A 107 0.51 -2.69 -16.30
N ASP A 108 1.53 -3.56 -16.19
CA ASP A 108 1.39 -4.86 -15.52
C ASP A 108 1.20 -4.70 -13.99
N CYS A 109 1.65 -3.57 -13.43
CA CYS A 109 1.54 -3.22 -12.00
C CYS A 109 0.83 -1.87 -11.77
N ALA A 110 -0.10 -1.47 -12.65
CA ALA A 110 -0.81 -0.18 -12.59
C ALA A 110 -1.82 -0.05 -11.43
N ASN A 111 -1.34 -0.01 -10.19
CA ASN A 111 -2.15 -0.12 -8.97
C ASN A 111 -1.99 1.06 -8.00
N ALA A 112 -1.21 2.09 -8.37
CA ALA A 112 -1.06 3.31 -7.59
C ALA A 112 -1.40 4.57 -8.41
N GLN A 113 -2.01 5.54 -7.73
CA GLN A 113 -2.31 6.86 -8.23
C GLN A 113 -1.77 7.91 -7.27
N ILE A 114 -1.30 9.02 -7.80
CA ILE A 114 -0.91 10.19 -7.02
C ILE A 114 -1.69 11.43 -7.45
N VAL A 115 -1.95 12.29 -6.48
CA VAL A 115 -2.52 13.62 -6.70
C VAL A 115 -1.55 14.64 -6.13
N ILE A 116 -1.10 15.57 -6.98
CA ILE A 116 -0.12 16.60 -6.67
C ILE A 116 -0.82 17.94 -6.72
N GLU A 117 -0.74 18.70 -5.63
CA GLU A 117 -1.33 20.02 -5.49
C GLU A 117 -0.26 21.01 -5.06
N ARG A 118 -0.31 22.22 -5.62
CA ARG A 118 0.64 23.28 -5.33
C ARG A 118 -0.08 24.62 -5.37
N GLY A 119 -0.15 25.31 -4.23
CA GLY A 119 -0.88 26.57 -4.12
C GLY A 119 -2.30 26.50 -4.70
N ASP A 120 -2.66 27.51 -5.49
CA ASP A 120 -3.97 27.63 -6.16
C ASP A 120 -4.05 26.87 -7.50
N ASP A 121 -3.04 26.06 -7.85
CA ASP A 121 -3.04 25.31 -9.10
C ASP A 121 -4.09 24.19 -9.07
N VAL A 122 -4.60 23.82 -10.25
CA VAL A 122 -5.51 22.67 -10.40
C VAL A 122 -4.76 21.40 -9.98
N PRO A 123 -5.35 20.54 -9.11
CA PRO A 123 -4.72 19.28 -8.72
C PRO A 123 -4.35 18.44 -9.94
N LEU A 124 -3.08 18.08 -10.00
CA LEU A 124 -2.56 17.21 -11.03
C LEU A 124 -2.67 15.76 -10.59
N VAL A 125 -3.14 14.88 -11.48
CA VAL A 125 -3.29 13.46 -11.20
C VAL A 125 -2.35 12.67 -12.10
N ARG A 126 -1.58 11.74 -11.52
CA ARG A 126 -0.72 10.79 -12.24
C ARG A 126 -1.01 9.36 -11.77
N GLY A 127 -0.81 8.36 -12.62
CA GLY A 127 -1.25 7.00 -12.36
C GLY A 127 -2.64 6.71 -12.90
N ASP A 128 -2.88 5.44 -13.21
CA ASP A 128 -4.18 4.97 -13.71
C ASP A 128 -5.00 4.31 -12.59
N LEU A 129 -6.32 4.28 -12.78
CA LEU A 129 -7.29 3.70 -11.87
C LEU A 129 -7.67 2.26 -12.26
N VAL A 130 -6.85 1.56 -13.07
CA VAL A 130 -7.19 0.24 -13.64
C VAL A 130 -7.68 -0.74 -12.57
N ASN A 131 -7.02 -0.75 -11.41
CA ASN A 131 -7.32 -1.70 -10.33
C ASN A 131 -8.22 -1.12 -9.23
N PHE A 132 -8.74 0.10 -9.41
CA PHE A 132 -9.58 0.78 -8.44
C PHE A 132 -11.07 0.49 -8.67
N PRO A 133 -11.91 0.56 -7.62
CA PRO A 133 -13.36 0.48 -7.78
C PRO A 133 -13.86 1.55 -8.76
N THR A 134 -14.85 1.20 -9.58
CA THR A 134 -15.45 2.15 -10.53
C THR A 134 -15.99 3.39 -9.81
N GLY A 135 -15.55 4.57 -10.26
CA GLY A 135 -15.95 5.85 -9.67
C GLY A 135 -15.19 6.24 -8.40
N TYR A 136 -14.16 5.49 -8.02
CA TYR A 136 -13.24 5.90 -6.98
C TYR A 136 -12.46 7.15 -7.40
N VAL A 137 -12.27 8.06 -6.45
CA VAL A 137 -11.50 9.31 -6.66
C VAL A 137 -10.50 9.41 -5.52
N CYS A 138 -9.20 9.45 -5.86
CA CYS A 138 -8.16 9.76 -4.89
C CYS A 138 -8.36 11.20 -4.41
N THR A 139 -8.74 11.37 -3.14
CA THR A 139 -9.05 12.68 -2.59
C THR A 139 -7.95 13.10 -1.62
N PRO A 140 -7.28 14.24 -1.88
CA PRO A 140 -6.30 14.78 -0.96
C PRO A 140 -6.86 14.95 0.45
N LYS A 141 -6.06 14.56 1.45
CA LYS A 141 -6.43 14.66 2.86
C LYS A 141 -5.73 15.84 3.51
N GLY A 142 -6.48 16.59 4.32
CA GLY A 142 -5.96 17.70 5.12
C GLY A 142 -6.44 19.08 4.66
N PRO A 143 -5.96 20.16 5.29
CA PRO A 143 -6.26 21.53 4.91
C PRO A 143 -5.75 21.87 3.50
N ASP A 144 -6.37 22.86 2.87
CA ASP A 144 -5.95 23.37 1.56
C ASP A 144 -4.47 23.82 1.58
N VAL A 145 -3.84 23.75 0.41
CA VAL A 145 -2.42 24.02 0.23
C VAL A 145 -2.21 25.52 0.10
N ASP A 146 -1.28 26.09 0.85
CA ASP A 146 -0.92 27.50 0.70
C ASP A 146 -0.07 27.71 -0.58
N VAL A 147 0.04 28.96 -1.05
CA VAL A 147 0.75 29.32 -2.30
C VAL A 147 2.21 28.82 -2.33
N ASP A 148 2.84 28.73 -1.16
CA ASP A 148 4.24 28.30 -0.98
C ASP A 148 4.35 26.86 -0.45
N GLU A 149 3.34 26.02 -0.68
CA GLU A 149 3.33 24.63 -0.27
C GLU A 149 3.07 23.67 -1.45
N ILE A 150 3.56 22.44 -1.30
CA ILE A 150 3.18 21.30 -2.15
C ILE A 150 2.57 20.22 -1.27
N ARG A 151 1.48 19.63 -1.76
CA ARG A 151 0.85 18.44 -1.18
C ARG A 151 0.86 17.33 -2.22
N VAL A 152 1.36 16.16 -1.81
CA VAL A 152 1.26 14.94 -2.62
C VAL A 152 0.41 13.96 -1.85
N THR A 153 -0.56 13.38 -2.53
CA THR A 153 -1.45 12.34 -2.02
C THR A 153 -1.19 11.07 -2.78
N LEU A 154 -0.91 9.98 -2.07
CA LEU A 154 -0.77 8.64 -2.62
C LEU A 154 -2.03 7.84 -2.33
N CYS A 155 -2.56 7.21 -3.37
CA CYS A 155 -3.67 6.29 -3.29
C CYS A 155 -3.29 4.97 -3.96
N PHE A 156 -3.53 3.85 -3.29
CA PHE A 156 -3.41 2.53 -3.91
C PHE A 156 -4.32 1.53 -3.21
N ARG A 157 -4.62 0.44 -3.92
CA ARG A 157 -5.43 -0.66 -3.41
C ARG A 157 -4.54 -1.69 -2.71
N LEU A 158 -5.00 -2.21 -1.57
CA LEU A 158 -4.22 -3.21 -0.80
C LEU A 158 -4.21 -4.59 -1.45
N VAL A 159 -5.31 -4.96 -2.11
CA VAL A 159 -5.48 -6.26 -2.79
C VAL A 159 -6.38 -6.02 -4.02
N ASP A 160 -5.96 -6.48 -5.20
CA ASP A 160 -6.78 -6.56 -6.40
C ASP A 160 -7.59 -7.89 -6.42
N PRO A 161 -8.91 -7.86 -6.18
CA PRO A 161 -9.74 -9.06 -6.25
C PRO A 161 -9.88 -9.60 -7.68
N GLY A 162 -9.56 -8.82 -8.71
CA GLY A 162 -9.56 -9.25 -10.10
C GLY A 162 -8.38 -10.13 -10.47
N ASN A 163 -7.26 -9.99 -9.75
CA ASN A 163 -6.04 -10.74 -9.99
C ASN A 163 -5.26 -11.03 -8.68
N PRO A 164 -5.81 -11.86 -7.77
CA PRO A 164 -5.23 -12.15 -6.44
C PRO A 164 -3.90 -12.92 -6.44
N ALA A 165 -3.39 -13.25 -7.64
CA ALA A 165 -2.09 -13.89 -7.85
C ALA A 165 -1.19 -13.03 -8.77
N GLY A 166 -1.62 -11.82 -9.07
CA GLY A 166 -0.96 -10.89 -9.97
C GLY A 166 0.18 -10.13 -9.33
N SER A 167 0.93 -9.42 -10.17
CA SER A 167 2.07 -8.59 -9.78
C SER A 167 1.68 -7.29 -9.07
N GLY A 168 0.40 -7.09 -8.74
CA GLY A 168 -0.16 -5.82 -8.24
C GLY A 168 -0.83 -5.91 -6.87
N ASP A 169 -0.66 -7.01 -6.13
CA ASP A 169 -1.16 -7.19 -4.78
C ASP A 169 -0.08 -6.87 -3.75
N PRO A 170 -0.02 -5.64 -3.21
CA PRO A 170 0.99 -5.32 -2.22
C PRO A 170 0.77 -6.05 -0.88
N VAL A 171 -0.42 -6.61 -0.66
CA VAL A 171 -0.76 -7.46 0.48
C VAL A 171 -1.43 -8.73 -0.03
N PRO A 172 -1.03 -9.93 0.42
CA PRO A 172 -1.73 -11.16 0.04
C PRO A 172 -3.10 -11.27 0.74
N ASP A 173 -4.10 -11.85 0.07
CA ASP A 173 -5.45 -12.09 0.65
C ASP A 173 -5.61 -13.54 1.14
N TRP A 174 -4.67 -14.00 1.98
CA TRP A 174 -4.62 -15.42 2.41
C TRP A 174 -5.72 -15.79 3.39
N LEU A 175 -6.23 -14.81 4.15
CA LEU A 175 -7.34 -15.01 5.09
C LEU A 175 -8.73 -14.97 4.43
N SER A 176 -8.83 -14.63 3.13
CA SER A 176 -10.09 -14.51 2.38
C SER A 176 -11.00 -15.74 2.48
N PRO A 177 -10.50 -16.99 2.38
CA PRO A 177 -11.32 -18.19 2.54
C PRO A 177 -11.97 -18.34 3.92
N TYR A 178 -11.46 -17.63 4.93
CA TYR A 178 -11.97 -17.63 6.30
C TYR A 178 -12.89 -16.44 6.60
N GLY A 179 -13.23 -15.64 5.58
CA GLY A 179 -14.16 -14.52 5.69
C GLY A 179 -13.53 -13.19 6.12
N PHE A 180 -12.20 -13.09 6.09
CA PHE A 180 -11.48 -11.83 6.30
C PHE A 180 -10.75 -11.46 5.01
N THR A 181 -11.08 -10.31 4.42
CA THR A 181 -10.46 -9.85 3.17
C THR A 181 -10.16 -8.35 3.24
N LEU A 182 -9.06 -7.95 2.59
CA LEU A 182 -8.64 -6.56 2.42
C LEU A 182 -8.92 -6.03 1.00
N SER A 183 -9.65 -6.80 0.18
CA SER A 183 -9.97 -6.44 -1.21
C SER A 183 -10.70 -5.11 -1.39
N ASP A 184 -11.53 -4.70 -0.44
CA ASP A 184 -12.22 -3.41 -0.49
C ASP A 184 -11.48 -2.29 0.24
N CYS A 185 -10.28 -2.56 0.76
CA CYS A 185 -9.50 -1.59 1.49
C CYS A 185 -8.60 -0.77 0.57
N MET A 186 -8.76 0.55 0.66
CA MET A 186 -7.95 1.55 -0.03
C MET A 186 -7.03 2.23 0.97
N PHE A 187 -5.78 2.45 0.57
CA PHE A 187 -4.86 3.28 1.30
C PHE A 187 -4.82 4.67 0.67
N GLU A 188 -5.02 5.70 1.47
CA GLU A 188 -4.95 7.11 1.06
C GLU A 188 -4.19 7.90 2.12
N VAL A 189 -3.05 8.47 1.74
CA VAL A 189 -2.27 9.33 2.64
C VAL A 189 -1.74 10.52 1.86
N SER A 190 -1.72 11.68 2.52
CA SER A 190 -1.17 12.92 1.99
C SER A 190 0.01 13.39 2.85
N SER A 191 1.05 13.89 2.20
CA SER A 191 2.16 14.62 2.83
C SER A 191 2.17 16.02 2.27
N ARG A 192 2.66 16.96 3.09
CA ARG A 192 2.74 18.37 2.73
C ARG A 192 4.10 18.90 3.13
N MET A 193 4.66 19.75 2.28
CA MET A 193 5.94 20.40 2.54
C MET A 193 5.91 21.84 2.04
N THR A 194 6.54 22.74 2.80
CA THR A 194 6.79 24.10 2.34
C THR A 194 7.86 24.06 1.25
N LEU A 195 7.67 24.87 0.22
CA LEU A 195 8.61 25.00 -0.90
C LEU A 195 9.89 25.72 -0.42
N GLU A 196 11.06 25.26 -0.87
CA GLU A 196 12.37 25.81 -0.46
C GLU A 196 12.91 26.88 -1.40
#